data_AF-A0A2P9JZF2-F1
#
_entry.id   AF-A0A2P9JZF2-F1
#
_cell.length_a   1.000
_cell.length_b   1.000
_cell.length_c   1.000
_cell.angle_alpha   90.00
_cell.angle_beta   90.00
_cell.angle_gamma   90.00
#
_symmetry.space_group_name_H-M   'P 1'
#
loop_
_entity.id
_entity.type
_entity.pdbx_description
1 polymer ?
#
loop_
_entity_poly.entity_id
_entity_poly.type
_entity_poly.pdbx_seq_one_letter_code
_entity_poly.pdbx_strand_id
1 'polypeptide(L)'
;MKVAIALAIFVVVTAVAALDKEQVQQKMKAASEKCLNDPAIGVTKEELNTYRESKGTGPKPANLGKLSICVLKENGWMNNDNSLNTAEIKQILELGTHDHPEKLDEIMAKCTADKGSSEETANNLLECLVRLRGHQ
;
A
#
# COMPACT_ATOMS: atom_id res chain seq x y z
N MET A 1 43.67 -3.26 -41.13
CA MET A 1 42.91 -3.06 -39.88
C MET A 1 42.01 -1.84 -40.06
N LYS A 2 40.70 -2.03 -40.25
CA LYS A 2 39.70 -0.95 -40.30
C LYS A 2 38.57 -1.38 -39.37
N VAL A 3 38.61 -0.91 -38.13
CA VAL A 3 37.60 -1.22 -37.12
C VAL A 3 36.41 -0.29 -37.38
N ALA A 4 35.35 -0.82 -37.97
CA ALA A 4 34.06 -0.13 -38.06
C ALA A 4 33.33 -0.33 -36.73
N ILE A 5 33.35 0.69 -35.87
CA ILE A 5 32.58 0.74 -34.64
C ILE A 5 31.16 1.18 -35.01
N ALA A 6 30.26 0.21 -35.20
CA ALA A 6 28.84 0.46 -35.31
C ALA A 6 28.25 0.57 -33.90
N LEU A 7 28.03 1.81 -33.44
CA LEU A 7 27.29 2.12 -32.22
C LEU A 7 25.79 1.88 -32.47
N ALA A 8 25.33 0.65 -32.21
CA ALA A 8 23.92 0.33 -32.13
C ALA A 8 23.38 0.82 -30.77
N ILE A 9 22.74 2.00 -30.75
CA ILE A 9 22.00 2.51 -29.61
C ILE A 9 20.71 1.67 -29.48
N PHE A 10 20.74 0.66 -28.62
CA PHE A 10 19.53 -0.05 -28.18
C PHE A 10 18.79 0.85 -27.19
N VAL A 11 17.82 1.63 -27.67
CA VAL A 11 16.83 2.28 -26.79
C VAL A 11 15.87 1.18 -26.34
N VAL A 12 16.17 0.57 -25.20
CA VAL A 12 15.22 -0.33 -24.52
C VAL A 12 14.16 0.58 -23.91
N VAL A 13 13.04 0.76 -24.62
CA VAL A 13 11.82 1.32 -24.04
C VAL A 13 11.30 0.25 -23.07
N THR A 14 11.70 0.32 -21.81
CA THR A 14 11.06 -0.47 -20.76
C THR A 14 9.62 0.01 -20.66
N ALA A 15 8.68 -0.80 -21.16
CA ALA A 15 7.27 -0.59 -20.91
C ALA A 15 7.05 -0.64 -19.40
N VAL A 16 6.88 0.53 -18.79
CA VAL A 16 6.37 0.60 -17.42
C VAL A 16 4.92 0.17 -17.53
N ALA A 17 4.62 -1.07 -17.16
CA ALA A 17 3.24 -1.51 -17.07
C ALA A 17 2.54 -0.57 -16.09
N ALA A 18 1.59 0.23 -16.58
CA ALA A 18 0.79 1.07 -15.72
C ALA A 18 0.09 0.14 -14.71
N LEU A 19 0.31 0.38 -13.42
CA LEU A 19 -0.45 -0.28 -12.36
C LEU A 19 -1.92 0.06 -12.58
N ASP A 20 -2.78 -0.95 -12.78
CA ASP A 20 -4.22 -0.76 -12.80
C ASP A 20 -4.83 -1.06 -11.42
N LYS A 21 -6.06 -0.59 -11.21
CA LYS A 21 -6.78 -0.74 -9.93
C LYS A 21 -6.99 -2.22 -9.56
N GLU A 22 -7.20 -3.11 -10.52
CA GLU A 22 -7.46 -4.53 -10.26
C GLU A 22 -6.21 -5.22 -9.72
N GLN A 23 -5.05 -4.96 -10.33
CA GLN A 23 -3.77 -5.48 -9.84
C GLN A 23 -3.48 -5.04 -8.40
N VAL A 24 -3.73 -3.78 -8.07
CA VAL A 24 -3.56 -3.25 -6.71
C VAL A 24 -4.51 -3.95 -5.73
N GLN A 25 -5.78 -4.15 -6.11
CA GLN A 25 -6.74 -4.86 -5.28
C GLN A 25 -6.35 -6.32 -5.06
N GLN A 26 -5.86 -7.00 -6.10
CA GLN A 26 -5.38 -8.38 -6.00
C GLN A 26 -4.16 -8.50 -5.10
N LYS A 27 -3.17 -7.61 -5.24
CA LYS A 27 -2.00 -7.56 -4.34
C LYS A 27 -2.40 -7.34 -2.88
N MET A 28 -3.32 -6.40 -2.64
CA MET A 28 -3.83 -6.14 -1.29
C MET A 28 -4.57 -7.32 -0.69
N LYS A 29 -5.37 -8.03 -1.48
CA LYS A 29 -6.06 -9.24 -1.05
C LYS A 29 -5.06 -10.34 -0.71
N ALA A 30 -4.11 -10.61 -1.60
CA ALA A 30 -3.09 -11.65 -1.41
C ALA A 30 -2.22 -11.38 -0.17
N ALA A 31 -1.77 -10.14 0.02
CA ALA A 31 -1.02 -9.73 1.20
C ALA A 31 -1.85 -9.88 2.49
N SER A 32 -3.12 -9.45 2.47
CA SER A 32 -4.02 -9.61 3.62
C SER A 32 -4.22 -11.08 3.98
N GLU A 33 -4.45 -11.95 3.00
CA GLU A 33 -4.62 -13.39 3.21
C GLU A 33 -3.33 -14.03 3.75
N LYS A 34 -2.18 -13.69 3.17
CA LYS A 34 -0.88 -14.17 3.64
C LYS A 34 -0.62 -13.79 5.11
N CYS A 35 -0.82 -12.52 5.45
CA CYS A 35 -0.58 -12.02 6.81
C CYS A 35 -1.59 -12.56 7.82
N LEU A 36 -2.86 -12.75 7.46
CA LEU A 36 -3.86 -13.36 8.35
C LEU A 36 -3.60 -14.85 8.61
N ASN A 37 -2.93 -15.54 7.68
CA ASN A 37 -2.53 -16.94 7.86
C ASN A 37 -1.22 -17.10 8.63
N ASP A 38 -0.51 -16.02 8.96
CA ASP A 38 0.69 -16.06 9.78
C ASP A 38 0.31 -16.10 11.27
N PRO A 39 0.62 -17.20 12.00
CA PRO A 39 0.29 -17.31 13.42
C PRO A 39 0.99 -16.27 14.29
N ALA A 40 2.11 -15.68 13.84
CA ALA A 40 2.80 -14.62 14.56
C ALA A 40 2.04 -13.29 14.58
N ILE A 41 1.11 -13.09 13.63
CA ILE A 41 0.27 -11.89 13.57
C ILE A 41 -0.83 -11.96 14.63
N GLY A 42 -1.45 -13.13 14.83
CA GLY A 42 -2.45 -13.33 15.87
C GLY A 42 -3.65 -12.40 15.75
N VAL A 43 -4.12 -12.16 14.52
CA VAL A 43 -5.40 -11.49 14.21
C VAL A 43 -6.21 -12.45 13.33
N THR A 44 -7.43 -12.75 13.74
CA THR A 44 -8.34 -13.58 12.95
C THR A 44 -9.03 -12.76 11.86
N LYS A 45 -9.45 -13.44 10.79
CA LYS A 45 -10.25 -12.82 9.73
C LYS A 45 -11.57 -12.25 10.26
N GLU A 46 -12.17 -12.90 11.24
CA GLU A 46 -13.42 -12.46 11.88
C GLU A 46 -13.23 -11.16 12.65
N GLU A 47 -12.23 -11.07 13.54
CA GLU A 47 -11.90 -9.84 14.27
C GLU A 47 -11.64 -8.65 13.32
N LEU A 48 -10.88 -8.89 12.25
CA LEU A 48 -10.59 -7.87 11.25
C LEU A 48 -11.86 -7.42 10.52
N ASN A 49 -12.73 -8.36 10.13
CA ASN A 49 -13.99 -8.05 9.44
C ASN A 49 -14.92 -7.26 10.35
N THR A 50 -15.12 -7.69 11.60
CA THR A 50 -15.92 -6.96 12.59
C THR A 50 -15.42 -5.53 12.78
N TYR A 51 -14.10 -5.35 12.91
CA TYR A 51 -13.52 -4.03 13.04
C TYR A 51 -13.76 -3.16 11.79
N ARG A 52 -13.57 -3.72 10.58
CA ARG A 52 -13.81 -3.00 9.31
C ARG A 52 -15.27 -2.62 9.11
N GLU A 53 -16.19 -3.53 9.37
CA GLU A 53 -17.64 -3.30 9.25
C GLU A 53 -18.14 -2.24 10.23
N SER A 54 -17.53 -2.15 11.41
CA SER A 54 -17.80 -1.08 12.38
C SER A 54 -17.30 0.30 11.94
N LYS A 55 -16.62 0.40 10.79
CA LYS A 55 -15.93 1.60 10.31
C LYS A 55 -14.93 2.16 11.33
N GLY A 56 -14.32 1.27 12.10
CA GLY A 56 -13.33 1.60 13.13
C GLY A 56 -13.90 2.02 14.49
N THR A 57 -15.21 1.93 14.70
CA THR A 57 -15.85 2.25 16.00
C THR A 57 -15.98 1.04 16.94
N GLY A 58 -15.83 -0.17 16.41
CA GLY A 58 -15.88 -1.43 17.14
C GLY A 58 -14.56 -1.81 17.80
N PRO A 59 -14.50 -2.99 18.45
CA PRO A 59 -13.30 -3.47 19.12
C PRO A 59 -12.12 -3.58 18.15
N LYS A 60 -11.03 -2.87 18.44
CA LYS A 60 -9.79 -2.95 17.66
C LYS A 60 -9.07 -4.26 17.99
N PRO A 61 -8.68 -5.09 17.00
CA PRO A 61 -7.88 -6.28 17.25
C PRO A 61 -6.55 -5.90 17.91
N ALA A 62 -6.15 -6.65 18.95
CA ALA A 62 -4.97 -6.31 19.75
C ALA A 62 -3.69 -6.19 18.91
N ASN A 63 -3.53 -7.06 17.91
CA ASN A 63 -2.36 -7.07 17.02
C ASN A 63 -2.63 -6.40 15.66
N LEU A 64 -3.62 -5.49 15.55
CA LEU A 64 -3.94 -4.84 14.28
C LEU A 64 -2.72 -4.10 13.69
N GLY A 65 -1.89 -3.48 14.54
CA GLY A 65 -0.65 -2.82 14.10
C GLY A 65 0.33 -3.76 13.40
N LYS A 66 0.56 -4.96 13.96
CA LYS A 66 1.40 -5.99 13.35
C LYS A 66 0.86 -6.47 12.01
N LEU A 67 -0.46 -6.71 11.94
CA LEU A 67 -1.13 -7.06 10.70
C LEU A 67 -0.91 -5.97 9.64
N SER A 68 -1.08 -4.69 10.02
CA SER A 68 -0.89 -3.57 9.11
C SER A 68 0.54 -3.47 8.59
N ILE A 69 1.55 -3.61 9.46
CA ILE A 69 2.96 -3.63 9.03
C ILE A 69 3.20 -4.79 8.06
N CYS A 70 2.72 -6.00 8.36
CA CYS A 70 2.88 -7.15 7.48
C CYS A 70 2.29 -6.87 6.09
N VAL A 71 1.04 -6.39 6.03
CA VAL A 71 0.36 -6.11 4.76
C VAL A 71 1.10 -5.04 3.96
N LEU A 72 1.57 -3.96 4.61
CA LEU A 72 2.29 -2.91 3.90
C LEU A 72 3.65 -3.39 3.37
N LYS A 73 4.38 -4.21 4.13
CA LYS A 73 5.65 -4.79 3.68
C LYS A 73 5.45 -5.76 2.51
N GLU A 74 4.44 -6.61 2.58
CA GLU A 74 4.09 -7.54 1.49
C GLU A 74 3.70 -6.83 0.18
N ASN A 75 3.16 -5.60 0.28
CA ASN A 75 2.88 -4.77 -0.89
C ASN A 75 4.04 -3.87 -1.33
N GLY A 76 5.15 -3.83 -0.58
CA GLY A 76 6.29 -2.94 -0.85
C GLY A 76 6.05 -1.46 -0.47
N TRP A 77 4.99 -1.17 0.27
CA TRP A 77 4.62 0.19 0.71
C TRP A 77 5.27 0.59 2.03
N MET A 78 5.85 -0.39 2.73
CA MET A 78 6.67 -0.17 3.90
C MET A 78 7.99 -0.93 3.73
N ASN A 79 9.10 -0.26 4.01
CA ASN A 79 10.44 -0.82 3.95
C ASN A 79 10.71 -1.75 5.15
N ASN A 80 11.82 -2.49 5.10
CA ASN A 80 12.19 -3.42 6.17
C ASN A 80 12.41 -2.74 7.53
N ASP A 81 12.85 -1.49 7.53
CA ASP A 81 13.04 -0.63 8.72
C ASP A 81 11.75 0.00 9.25
N ASN A 82 10.59 -0.38 8.69
CA ASN A 82 9.27 0.15 8.97
C ASN A 82 9.03 1.61 8.53
N SER A 83 9.92 2.20 7.74
CA SER A 83 9.64 3.47 7.07
C SER A 83 8.69 3.27 5.89
N LEU A 84 7.86 4.27 5.59
CA LEU A 84 6.96 4.23 4.45
C LEU A 84 7.74 4.42 3.13
N ASN A 85 7.41 3.60 2.13
CA ASN A 85 7.87 3.81 0.76
C ASN A 85 6.93 4.79 0.04
N THR A 86 7.19 6.09 0.23
CA THR A 86 6.31 7.16 -0.25
C THR A 86 6.18 7.21 -1.78
N ALA A 87 7.18 6.73 -2.52
CA ALA A 87 7.13 6.66 -3.97
C ALA A 87 6.07 5.65 -4.46
N GLU A 88 6.08 4.43 -3.90
CA GLU A 88 5.08 3.41 -4.22
C GLU A 88 3.68 3.84 -3.74
N ILE A 89 3.59 4.40 -2.53
CA ILE A 89 2.33 4.90 -1.98
C ILE A 89 1.72 5.98 -2.88
N LYS A 90 2.54 6.89 -3.41
CA LYS A 90 2.08 7.95 -4.32
C LYS A 90 1.44 7.38 -5.58
N GLN A 91 2.06 6.37 -6.21
CA GLN A 91 1.48 5.74 -7.40
C GLN A 91 0.11 5.11 -7.12
N ILE A 92 -0.05 4.48 -5.95
CA ILE A 92 -1.33 3.88 -5.55
C ILE A 92 -2.39 4.95 -5.28
N LEU A 93 -2.00 6.05 -4.62
CA LEU A 93 -2.92 7.14 -4.34
C LEU A 93 -3.33 7.89 -5.61
N GLU A 94 -2.42 8.07 -6.58
CA GLU A 94 -2.74 8.62 -7.91
C GLU A 94 -3.86 7.83 -8.61
N LEU A 95 -3.84 6.49 -8.51
CA LEU A 95 -4.90 5.64 -9.05
C LEU A 95 -6.23 5.83 -8.31
N GLY A 96 -6.18 6.05 -7.00
CA GLY A 96 -7.36 6.29 -6.16
C GLY A 96 -7.97 7.67 -6.38
N THR A 97 -7.14 8.67 -6.67
CA THR A 97 -7.51 10.09 -6.80
C THR A 97 -7.58 10.55 -8.25
N HIS A 98 -7.69 9.64 -9.22
CA HIS A 98 -7.73 10.00 -10.64
C HIS A 98 -8.76 11.09 -10.96
N ASP A 99 -9.93 11.06 -10.31
CA ASP A 99 -11.00 12.05 -10.51
C ASP A 99 -10.74 13.40 -9.83
N HIS A 100 -9.79 13.42 -8.88
CA HIS A 100 -9.42 14.57 -8.06
C HIS A 100 -7.89 14.66 -7.88
N PRO A 101 -7.12 14.77 -8.97
CA PRO A 101 -5.66 14.77 -8.89
C PRO A 101 -5.12 15.95 -8.07
N GLU A 102 -5.88 17.06 -7.98
CA GLU A 102 -5.56 18.22 -7.16
C GLU A 102 -5.51 17.91 -5.66
N LYS A 103 -6.14 16.82 -5.21
CA LYS A 103 -6.15 16.40 -3.80
C LYS A 103 -5.02 15.45 -3.45
N LEU A 104 -4.21 15.01 -4.42
CA LEU A 104 -3.18 14.01 -4.20
C LEU A 104 -2.21 14.41 -3.09
N ASP A 105 -1.69 15.64 -3.12
CA ASP A 105 -0.71 16.09 -2.11
C ASP A 105 -1.31 16.18 -0.70
N GLU A 106 -2.57 16.63 -0.59
CA GLU A 106 -3.31 16.64 0.68
C GLU A 106 -3.49 15.20 1.21
N ILE A 107 -3.90 14.30 0.32
CA ILE A 107 -4.14 12.89 0.65
C ILE A 107 -2.83 12.20 1.02
N MET A 108 -1.74 12.44 0.29
CA MET A 108 -0.40 11.97 0.63
C MET A 108 -0.03 12.42 2.04
N ALA A 109 -0.09 13.72 2.32
CA ALA A 109 0.25 14.27 3.63
C ALA A 109 -0.58 13.65 4.77
N LYS A 110 -1.87 13.40 4.53
CA LYS A 110 -2.78 12.79 5.51
C LYS A 110 -2.54 11.29 5.70
N CYS A 111 -2.40 10.53 4.61
CA CYS A 111 -2.27 9.08 4.64
C CYS A 111 -0.89 8.64 5.15
N THR A 112 0.17 9.43 4.91
CA THR A 112 1.55 9.10 5.31
C THR A 112 2.02 9.87 6.54
N ALA A 113 1.12 10.56 7.24
CA ALA A 113 1.45 11.28 8.47
C ALA A 113 2.01 10.33 9.54
N ASP A 114 3.14 10.70 10.15
CA ASP A 114 3.67 10.00 11.32
C ASP A 114 2.66 10.07 12.47
N LYS A 115 2.40 8.92 13.10
CA LYS A 115 1.49 8.77 14.23
C LYS A 115 2.19 8.47 15.55
N GLY A 116 3.52 8.49 15.59
CA GLY A 116 4.32 8.27 16.79
C GLY A 116 4.87 6.85 16.93
N SER A 117 4.26 5.88 16.24
CA SER A 117 4.79 4.52 16.10
C SER A 117 4.60 4.00 14.67
N SER A 118 5.46 3.07 14.24
CA SER A 118 5.33 2.44 12.92
C SER A 118 4.00 1.69 12.76
N GLU A 119 3.49 1.10 13.84
CA GLU A 119 2.20 0.40 13.84
C GLU A 119 1.02 1.37 13.65
N GLU A 120 1.02 2.52 14.32
CA GLU A 120 -0.04 3.52 14.15
C GLU A 120 0.04 4.20 12.78
N THR A 121 1.25 4.47 12.29
CA THR A 121 1.47 5.01 10.94
C THR A 121 1.00 4.01 9.87
N ALA A 122 1.29 2.70 10.05
CA ALA A 122 0.81 1.64 9.17
C ALA A 122 -0.73 1.55 9.16
N ASN A 123 -1.34 1.58 10.34
CA ASN A 123 -2.80 1.58 10.48
C ASN A 123 -3.43 2.80 9.77
N ASN A 124 -2.86 3.99 9.98
CA ASN A 124 -3.35 5.22 9.36
C ASN A 124 -3.36 5.13 7.83
N LEU A 125 -2.28 4.61 7.23
CA LEU A 125 -2.20 4.44 5.79
C LEU A 125 -3.28 3.48 5.27
N LEU A 126 -3.44 2.30 5.89
CA LEU A 126 -4.45 1.33 5.46
C LEU A 126 -5.87 1.84 5.63
N GLU A 127 -6.17 2.53 6.73
CA GLU A 127 -7.47 3.19 6.92
C GLU A 127 -7.73 4.26 5.86
N CYS A 128 -6.70 5.05 5.53
CA CYS A 128 -6.79 6.07 4.49
C CYS A 128 -7.18 5.46 3.15
N LEU A 129 -6.52 4.37 2.74
CA LEU A 129 -6.80 3.65 1.51
C LEU A 129 -8.21 3.04 1.49
N VAL A 130 -8.70 2.52 2.62
CA VAL A 130 -10.08 2.02 2.73
C VAL A 130 -11.09 3.15 2.54
N ARG A 131 -10.86 4.33 3.15
CA ARG A 131 -11.74 5.50 2.99
C ARG A 131 -11.77 5.99 1.54
N LEU A 132 -10.63 6.01 0.86
CA LEU A 132 -10.55 6.41 -0.56
C LEU A 132 -11.34 5.47 -1.47
N ARG A 133 -11.32 4.15 -1.19
CA ARG A 133 -12.12 3.18 -1.94
C ARG A 133 -13.63 3.33 -1.70
N GLY A 134 -14.04 3.75 -0.50
CA GLY A 134 -15.46 3.94 -0.14
C GLY A 134 -16.08 5.26 -0.62
N HIS A 135 -15.30 6.15 -1.22
CA HIS A 135 -15.76 7.41 -1.81
C HIS A 135 -15.83 7.37 -3.35
N GLN A 136 -15.52 6.23 -3.97
CA GLN A 136 -15.85 5.91 -5.37
C GLN A 136 -17.20 5.20 -5.43
#